data_AF-A0A136JQ74-F1
#
_entry.id   AF-A0A136JQ74-F1
#
_cell.length_a   1.000
_cell.length_b   1.000
_cell.length_c   1.000
_cell.angle_alpha   90.00
_cell.angle_beta   90.00
_cell.angle_gamma   90.00
#
_symmetry.space_group_name_H-M   'P 1'
#
loop_
_entity.id
_entity.type
_entity.pdbx_description
1 polymer ?
#
loop_
_entity_poly.entity_id
_entity_poly.type
_entity_poly.pdbx_seq_one_letter_code
_entity_poly.pdbx_strand_id
1 'polypeptide(L)'
;MKCLLDSCTFLWIISGAKELSGTARELFTDPANEMLLSVVSVWEISVKHGLGRLSLPSPLDQFLVEQRERHGIAVLPLHEGAVLHLHKLPQLHRDPFDRMLICQAIEHDCLLLTPDPLISQYPVRTRW
;
A
#
# COMPACT_ATOMS: atom_id res chain seq x y z
N MET A 1 10.84 -0.24 11.56
CA MET A 1 9.41 -0.04 11.91
C MET A 1 8.51 -0.66 10.84
N LYS A 2 7.18 -0.72 11.02
CA LYS A 2 6.26 -1.23 10.00
C LYS A 2 5.92 -0.14 8.98
N CYS A 3 6.17 -0.40 7.71
CA CYS A 3 5.86 0.50 6.60
C CYS A 3 4.82 -0.16 5.69
N LEU A 4 3.60 0.37 5.68
CA LEU A 4 2.55 -0.08 4.76
C LEU A 4 2.71 0.65 3.42
N LEU A 5 2.84 -0.11 2.35
CA LEU A 5 2.91 0.40 1.00
C LEU A 5 1.51 0.67 0.46
N ASP A 6 1.32 1.87 -0.10
CA ASP A 6 0.26 2.14 -1.06
C ASP A 6 0.45 1.26 -2.31
N SER A 7 -0.63 0.94 -3.01
CA SER A 7 -0.62 0.22 -4.28
C SER A 7 0.28 0.89 -5.32
N CYS A 8 0.24 2.23 -5.42
CA CYS A 8 1.11 2.95 -6.36
C CYS A 8 2.59 2.86 -5.95
N THR A 9 2.89 3.02 -4.67
CA THR A 9 4.24 2.89 -4.11
C THR A 9 4.83 1.52 -4.40
N PHE A 10 4.06 0.45 -4.18
CA PHE A 10 4.47 -0.90 -4.52
C PHE A 10 4.80 -1.05 -6.02
N LEU A 11 3.91 -0.57 -6.90
CA LEU A 11 4.14 -0.64 -8.35
C LEU A 11 5.37 0.16 -8.79
N TRP A 12 5.65 1.29 -8.16
CA TRP A 12 6.84 2.09 -8.44
C TRP A 12 8.14 1.46 -7.92
N ILE A 13 8.11 0.80 -6.76
CA ILE A 13 9.26 0.04 -6.25
C ILE A 13 9.65 -1.06 -7.25
N ILE A 14 8.69 -1.90 -7.65
CA ILE A 14 8.98 -3.09 -8.48
C ILE A 14 9.34 -2.73 -9.93
N SER A 15 8.93 -1.54 -10.41
CA SER A 15 9.28 -1.04 -11.74
C SER A 15 10.50 -0.13 -11.77
N GLY A 16 11.05 0.23 -10.60
CA GLY A 16 12.15 1.20 -10.51
C GLY A 16 11.75 2.60 -10.99
N ALA A 17 10.50 3.00 -10.76
CA ALA A 17 9.93 4.24 -11.27
C ALA A 17 10.61 5.49 -10.65
N LYS A 18 10.63 6.59 -11.40
CA LYS A 18 11.24 7.86 -10.96
C LYS A 18 10.35 8.62 -9.98
N GLU A 19 9.06 8.32 -10.01
CA GLU A 19 8.01 8.82 -9.13
C GLU A 19 8.24 8.38 -7.68
N LEU A 20 8.96 7.26 -7.46
CA LEU A 20 9.40 6.88 -6.11
C LEU A 20 10.40 7.92 -5.58
N SER A 21 9.92 8.66 -4.59
CA SER A 21 10.65 9.71 -3.90
C SER A 21 11.91 9.22 -3.19
N GLY A 22 12.78 10.16 -2.81
CA GLY A 22 13.98 9.88 -2.03
C GLY A 22 13.65 9.24 -0.67
N THR A 23 12.72 9.84 0.08
CA THR A 23 12.31 9.34 1.41
C THR A 23 11.75 7.92 1.33
N ALA A 24 10.85 7.64 0.38
CA ALA A 24 10.26 6.32 0.23
C ALA A 24 11.32 5.27 -0.14
N ARG A 25 12.28 5.63 -1.01
CA ARG A 25 13.40 4.76 -1.36
C ARG A 25 14.30 4.47 -0.15
N GLU A 26 14.66 5.49 0.62
CA GLU A 26 15.46 5.35 1.84
C GLU A 26 14.79 4.41 2.85
N LEU A 27 13.50 4.64 3.14
CA LEU A 27 12.72 3.82 4.06
C LEU A 27 12.59 2.37 3.59
N PHE A 28 12.42 2.16 2.28
CA PHE A 28 12.34 0.83 1.67
C PHE A 28 13.68 0.07 1.75
N THR A 29 14.81 0.76 1.57
CA THR A 29 16.14 0.13 1.59
C THR A 29 16.71 -0.09 2.99
N ASP A 30 16.13 0.53 4.02
CA ASP A 30 16.57 0.38 5.40
C ASP A 30 16.11 -0.99 5.96
N PRO A 31 17.04 -1.91 6.27
CA PRO A 31 16.71 -3.26 6.76
C PRO A 31 16.06 -3.27 8.15
N ALA A 32 16.06 -2.15 8.88
CA ALA A 32 15.31 -2.02 10.13
C ALA A 32 13.79 -1.86 9.91
N ASN A 33 13.35 -1.69 8.66
CA ASN A 33 11.94 -1.54 8.29
C ASN A 33 11.34 -2.83 7.74
N GLU A 34 10.16 -3.15 8.25
CA GLU A 34 9.32 -4.23 7.76
C GLU A 34 8.37 -3.64 6.71
N MET A 35 8.56 -4.03 5.45
CA MET A 35 7.75 -3.55 4.34
C MET A 35 6.52 -4.43 4.18
N LEU A 36 5.34 -3.83 4.21
CA LEU A 36 4.06 -4.51 4.17
C LEU A 36 3.27 -4.11 2.93
N LEU A 37 2.67 -5.08 2.25
CA LEU A 37 1.66 -4.86 1.21
C LEU A 37 0.32 -5.42 1.68
N SER A 38 -0.69 -4.56 1.77
CA SER A 38 -2.03 -5.02 2.13
C SER A 38 -2.67 -5.86 1.04
N VAL A 39 -3.45 -6.88 1.44
CA VAL A 39 -4.37 -7.59 0.54
C VAL A 39 -5.41 -6.66 -0.10
N VAL A 40 -5.69 -5.50 0.49
CA VAL A 40 -6.54 -4.45 -0.11
C VAL A 40 -5.87 -3.83 -1.33
N SER A 41 -4.56 -3.56 -1.28
CA SER A 41 -3.80 -3.11 -2.44
C SER A 41 -3.77 -4.17 -3.54
N VAL A 42 -3.61 -5.45 -3.16
CA VAL A 42 -3.72 -6.56 -4.12
C VAL A 42 -5.10 -6.60 -4.76
N TRP A 43 -6.16 -6.40 -3.98
CA TRP A 43 -7.54 -6.31 -4.49
C TRP A 43 -7.71 -5.13 -5.46
N GLU A 44 -7.24 -3.94 -5.11
CA GLU A 44 -7.29 -2.76 -5.98
C GLU A 44 -6.55 -2.99 -7.31
N ILE A 45 -5.32 -3.52 -7.25
CA ILE A 45 -4.51 -3.87 -8.41
C ILE A 45 -5.25 -4.88 -9.31
N SER A 46 -5.88 -5.89 -8.70
CA SER A 46 -6.67 -6.89 -9.43
C SER A 46 -7.87 -6.27 -10.15
N VAL A 47 -8.58 -5.36 -9.50
CA VAL A 47 -9.69 -4.61 -10.11
C VAL A 47 -9.19 -3.74 -11.26
N LYS A 48 -8.11 -2.98 -11.07
CA LYS A 48 -7.53 -2.13 -12.12
C LYS A 48 -7.05 -2.95 -13.32
N HIS A 49 -6.44 -4.10 -13.09
CA HIS A 49 -6.01 -5.02 -14.15
C HIS A 49 -7.20 -5.58 -14.93
N GLY A 50 -8.24 -6.08 -14.24
CA GLY A 50 -9.46 -6.59 -14.88
C GLY A 50 -10.22 -5.54 -15.70
N LEU A 51 -10.12 -4.26 -15.32
CA LEU A 51 -10.67 -3.14 -16.08
C LEU A 51 -9.76 -2.67 -17.24
N GLY A 52 -8.63 -3.31 -17.48
CA GLY A 52 -7.66 -2.92 -18.51
C GLY A 52 -6.91 -1.61 -18.21
N ARG A 53 -6.97 -1.10 -16.99
CA ARG A 53 -6.31 0.14 -16.56
C ARG A 53 -4.89 -0.06 -16.08
N LEU A 54 -4.46 -1.31 -15.93
CA LEU A 54 -3.11 -1.67 -15.52
C LEU A 54 -2.65 -2.89 -16.33
N SER A 55 -1.64 -2.69 -17.17
CA SER A 55 -0.99 -3.78 -17.92
C SER A 55 0.18 -4.34 -17.12
N LEU A 56 0.25 -5.66 -17.02
CA LEU A 56 1.31 -6.38 -16.32
C LEU A 56 2.07 -7.26 -17.33
N PRO A 57 3.38 -7.48 -17.14
CA PRO A 57 4.21 -8.25 -18.08
C PRO A 57 3.96 -9.77 -18.01
N SER A 58 3.30 -10.24 -16.96
CA SER A 58 2.95 -11.64 -16.73
C SER A 58 1.59 -11.75 -16.03
N PRO A 59 0.99 -12.96 -15.91
CA PRO A 59 -0.26 -13.14 -15.19
C PRO A 59 -0.21 -12.53 -13.79
N LEU A 60 -1.30 -11.85 -13.40
CA LEU A 60 -1.34 -11.01 -12.20
C LEU A 60 -1.00 -11.78 -10.91
N ASP A 61 -1.53 -13.00 -10.77
CA ASP A 61 -1.33 -13.87 -9.62
C ASP A 61 0.13 -14.27 -9.44
N GLN A 62 0.83 -14.57 -10.54
CA GLN A 62 2.26 -14.87 -10.52
C GLN A 62 3.09 -13.60 -10.29
N PHE A 63 2.79 -12.54 -11.04
CA PHE A 63 3.53 -11.29 -11.00
C PHE A 63 3.59 -10.69 -9.59
N LEU A 64 2.46 -10.58 -8.91
CA LEU A 64 2.41 -9.95 -7.59
C LEU A 64 3.15 -10.75 -6.53
N VAL A 65 3.03 -12.09 -6.55
CA VAL A 65 3.73 -12.96 -5.60
C VAL A 65 5.23 -12.87 -5.83
N GLU A 66 5.69 -13.04 -7.07
CA GLU A 66 7.11 -12.99 -7.42
C GLU A 66 7.75 -11.65 -7.08
N GLN A 67 7.11 -10.54 -7.44
CA GLN A 67 7.68 -9.22 -7.16
C GLN A 67 7.71 -8.93 -5.67
N ARG A 68 6.67 -9.32 -4.92
CA ARG A 68 6.64 -9.16 -3.47
C ARG A 68 7.77 -9.94 -2.79
N GLU A 69 7.96 -11.21 -3.15
CA GLU A 69 9.01 -12.06 -2.57
C GLU A 69 10.41 -11.58 -2.96
N ARG A 70 10.61 -11.22 -4.22
CA ARG A 70 11.88 -10.66 -4.72
C ARG A 70 12.30 -9.40 -3.96
N HIS A 71 11.34 -8.58 -3.53
CA HIS A 71 11.58 -7.32 -2.84
C HIS A 71 11.47 -7.43 -1.30
N GLY A 72 11.29 -8.63 -0.75
CA GLY A 72 11.22 -8.83 0.71
C GLY A 72 10.00 -8.17 1.36
N ILE A 73 8.90 -8.05 0.63
CA ILE A 73 7.68 -7.40 1.12
C ILE A 73 6.75 -8.46 1.74
N ALA A 74 6.32 -8.25 2.98
CA ALA A 74 5.37 -9.14 3.64
C ALA A 74 3.92 -8.77 3.29
N VAL A 75 3.02 -9.76 3.30
CA VAL A 75 1.58 -9.52 3.08
C VAL A 75 0.94 -9.12 4.41
N LEU A 76 0.10 -8.08 4.39
CA LEU A 76 -0.76 -7.71 5.51
C LEU A 76 -2.21 -8.15 5.23
N PRO A 77 -2.72 -9.20 5.91
CA PRO A 77 -4.10 -9.64 5.76
C PRO A 77 -5.10 -8.59 6.25
N LEU A 78 -6.31 -8.63 5.72
CA LEU A 78 -7.42 -7.81 6.21
C LEU A 78 -8.17 -8.56 7.30
N HIS A 79 -8.24 -7.97 8.48
CA HIS A 79 -8.97 -8.50 9.62
C HIS A 79 -10.13 -7.57 10.00
N GLU A 80 -11.12 -8.11 10.69
CA GLU A 80 -12.30 -7.36 11.15
C GLU A 80 -11.93 -6.10 11.95
N GLY A 81 -10.90 -6.17 12.79
CA GLY A 81 -10.42 -5.02 13.58
C GLY A 81 -10.11 -3.79 12.72
N ALA A 82 -9.41 -3.98 11.59
CA ALA A 82 -9.16 -2.93 10.62
C ALA A 82 -10.48 -2.41 10.01
N VAL A 83 -11.37 -3.31 9.56
CA VAL A 83 -12.66 -2.93 8.95
C VAL A 83 -13.50 -2.08 9.90
N LEU A 84 -13.49 -2.38 11.20
CA LEU A 84 -14.25 -1.65 12.22
C LEU A 84 -13.77 -0.20 12.43
N HIS A 85 -12.57 0.19 11.97
CA HIS A 85 -12.17 1.61 11.99
C HIS A 85 -12.90 2.45 10.94
N LEU A 86 -13.47 1.84 9.90
CA LEU A 86 -14.00 2.55 8.74
C LEU A 86 -15.10 3.56 9.07
N HIS A 87 -15.98 3.24 10.02
CA HIS A 87 -17.07 4.12 10.45
C HIS A 87 -16.58 5.32 11.29
N LYS A 88 -15.35 5.26 11.80
CA LYS A 88 -14.72 6.33 12.60
C LYS A 88 -13.93 7.30 11.72
N LEU A 89 -13.61 6.90 10.49
CA LEU A 89 -12.80 7.72 9.58
C LEU A 89 -13.59 8.92 9.05
N PRO A 90 -13.01 10.13 9.04
CA PRO A 90 -13.63 11.28 8.40
C PRO A 90 -13.86 11.02 6.89
N GLN A 91 -14.84 11.70 6.32
CA GLN A 91 -15.19 11.58 4.90
C GLN A 91 -14.36 12.53 4.04
N LEU A 92 -13.03 12.34 4.05
CA LEU A 92 -12.10 13.09 3.19
C LEU A 92 -11.92 12.38 1.83
N HIS A 93 -11.90 11.04 1.85
CA HIS A 93 -11.81 10.17 0.68
C HIS A 93 -13.10 9.43 0.36
N ARG A 94 -13.34 9.26 -0.96
CA ARG A 94 -14.39 8.40 -1.54
C ARG A 94 -13.88 7.02 -1.91
N ASP A 95 -12.57 6.85 -2.15
CA ASP A 95 -12.01 5.57 -2.55
C ASP A 95 -12.07 4.57 -1.38
N PRO A 96 -12.79 3.44 -1.52
CA PRO A 96 -12.86 2.44 -0.46
C PRO A 96 -11.52 1.74 -0.17
N PHE A 97 -10.61 1.64 -1.15
CA PHE A 97 -9.31 0.99 -0.98
C PHE A 97 -8.42 1.84 -0.09
N ASP A 98 -8.28 3.13 -0.40
CA ASP A 98 -7.48 4.07 0.41
C ASP A 98 -7.99 4.15 1.84
N ARG A 99 -9.32 4.22 2.01
CA ARG A 99 -9.94 4.23 3.34
C ARG A 99 -9.61 2.97 4.12
N MET A 100 -9.59 1.80 3.48
CA MET A 100 -9.23 0.56 4.15
C MET A 100 -7.72 0.45 4.43
N LEU A 101 -6.86 1.00 3.57
CA LEU A 101 -5.41 1.12 3.85
C LEU A 101 -5.15 1.99 5.07
N ILE A 102 -5.85 3.12 5.19
CA ILE A 102 -5.79 3.99 6.37
C ILE A 102 -6.23 3.21 7.62
N CYS A 103 -7.34 2.47 7.54
CA CYS A 103 -7.79 1.63 8.64
C CYS A 103 -6.75 0.59 9.07
N GLN A 104 -6.12 -0.10 8.12
CA GLN A 104 -5.06 -1.07 8.43
C GLN A 104 -3.83 -0.40 9.01
N ALA A 105 -3.45 0.78 8.52
CA ALA A 105 -2.33 1.52 9.08
C ALA A 105 -2.59 1.95 10.53
N ILE A 106 -3.82 2.35 10.86
CA ILE A 106 -4.24 2.66 12.23
C ILE A 106 -4.21 1.41 13.12
N GLU A 107 -4.83 0.32 12.68
CA GLU A 107 -4.92 -0.93 13.46
C GLU A 107 -3.55 -1.54 13.78
N HIS A 108 -2.61 -1.47 12.83
CA HIS A 108 -1.32 -2.12 12.95
C HIS A 108 -0.16 -1.15 13.30
N ASP A 109 -0.47 0.10 13.62
CA ASP A 109 0.49 1.19 13.86
C ASP A 109 1.58 1.30 12.77
N CYS A 110 1.15 1.26 11.51
CA CYS A 110 2.05 1.36 10.37
C CYS A 110 2.30 2.80 9.95
N LEU A 111 3.50 3.06 9.46
CA LEU A 111 3.81 4.22 8.64
C LEU A 111 3.30 3.97 7.21
N LEU A 112 2.40 4.80 6.69
CA LEU A 112 1.87 4.63 5.34
C LEU A 112 2.74 5.40 4.32
N LEU A 113 3.31 4.68 3.37
CA LEU A 113 4.12 5.25 2.28
C LEU A 113 3.24 5.49 1.07
N THR A 114 2.84 6.75 0.89
CA THR A 114 1.89 7.17 -0.15
C THR A 114 2.21 8.58 -0.64
N PRO A 115 2.12 8.84 -1.96
CA PRO A 115 2.19 10.20 -2.51
C PRO A 115 0.91 11.00 -2.27
N ASP A 116 -0.19 10.38 -1.81
CA ASP A 116 -1.50 11.01 -1.76
C ASP A 116 -1.60 12.03 -0.60
N PRO A 117 -1.78 13.34 -0.91
CA PRO A 117 -1.86 14.37 0.11
C PRO A 117 -3.13 14.30 0.96
N LEU A 118 -4.22 13.70 0.46
CA LEU A 118 -5.46 13.57 1.22
C LEU A 118 -5.32 12.49 2.32
N ILE A 119 -4.51 11.44 2.08
CA ILE A 119 -4.22 10.44 3.10
C ILE A 119 -3.52 11.07 4.31
N SER A 120 -2.64 12.05 4.09
CA SER A 120 -1.94 12.77 5.17
C SER A 120 -2.84 13.56 6.12
N GLN A 121 -4.12 13.77 5.76
CA GLN A 121 -5.11 14.46 6.57
C GLN A 121 -5.86 13.53 7.54
N TYR A 122 -5.64 12.22 7.43
CA TYR A 122 -6.16 11.23 8.37
C TYR A 122 -5.24 11.11 9.61
N PRO A 123 -5.74 10.54 10.73
CA PRO A 123 -4.94 10.34 11.93
C PRO A 123 -3.98 9.14 11.78
N VAL A 124 -3.13 9.17 10.75
CA VAL A 124 -2.16 8.12 10.41
C VAL A 124 -0.82 8.77 10.11
N ARG A 125 0.28 8.08 10.41
CA ARG A 125 1.61 8.56 10.05
C ARG A 125 1.84 8.30 8.56
N THR A 126 2.23 9.33 7.82
CA THR A 126 2.61 9.20 6.40
C THR A 126 4.03 9.71 6.14
N ARG A 127 4.68 9.14 5.12
CA ARG A 127 5.94 9.66 4.55
C ARG A 127 5.90 9.49 3.03
N TRP A 128 6.44 10.49 2.35
CA TRP A 128 6.75 10.47 0.93
C TRP A 128 8.11 11.11 0.73
#